data_AF-E2AL39-F1
#
_entry.id   AF-E2AL39-F1
#
_cell.length_a   1.000
_cell.length_b   1.000
_cell.length_c   1.000
_cell.angle_alpha   90.00
_cell.angle_beta   90.00
_cell.angle_gamma   90.00
#
_symmetry.space_group_name_H-M   'P 1'
#
loop_
_entity.id
_entity.type
_entity.pdbx_description
1 polymer ?
#
loop_
_entity_poly.entity_id
_entity_poly.type
_entity_poly.pdbx_seq_one_letter_code
_entity_poly.pdbx_strand_id
1 'polypeptide(L)' 'EMPPRIGKINNIEKFDAKFFNMSIKEAHMLDPGSRVVLENTYAAIVDAGIDPAELQGTRMG' A
#
# COMPACT_ATOMS: atom_id res chain seq x y z
N GLU A 1 24.37 -13.53 16.16
CA GLU A 1 23.22 -12.89 16.85
C GLU A 1 22.66 -11.76 16.00
N MET A 2 21.37 -11.45 16.13
CA MET A 2 20.79 -10.28 15.48
C MET A 2 21.29 -9.00 16.19
N PRO A 3 21.65 -7.93 15.45
CA PRO A 3 22.07 -6.68 16.07
C PRO A 3 20.95 -6.09 16.96
N PRO A 4 21.29 -5.42 18.06
CA PRO A 4 20.31 -4.96 19.06
C PRO A 4 19.41 -3.83 18.56
N ARG A 5 19.68 -3.25 17.38
CA ARG A 5 18.89 -2.16 16.81
C ARG A 5 18.54 -2.47 15.36
N ILE A 6 17.26 -2.33 15.06
CA ILE A 6 16.71 -2.42 13.71
C ILE A 6 15.55 -1.43 13.61
N GLY A 7 15.43 -0.76 12.46
CA GLY A 7 14.25 0.05 12.15
C GLY A 7 13.08 -0.86 11.81
N LYS A 8 11.96 -0.71 12.53
CA LYS A 8 10.73 -1.46 12.26
C LYS A 8 9.66 -0.50 11.78
N ILE A 9 8.84 -0.98 10.85
CA ILE A 9 7.63 -0.28 10.44
C ILE A 9 6.53 -0.66 11.43
N ASN A 10 5.85 0.35 11.96
CA ASN A 10 4.73 0.14 12.87
C ASN A 10 3.51 -0.33 12.08
N ASN A 11 2.72 -1.22 12.69
CA ASN A 11 1.45 -1.69 12.16
C ASN A 11 1.53 -2.28 10.73
N ILE A 12 2.61 -2.98 10.41
CA ILE A 12 2.86 -3.56 9.07
C ILE A 12 1.76 -4.55 8.64
N GLU A 13 0.96 -5.05 9.58
CA GLU A 13 -0.17 -5.94 9.36
C GLU A 13 -1.45 -5.23 8.86
N LYS A 14 -1.55 -3.91 8.99
CA LYS A 14 -2.74 -3.15 8.60
C LYS A 14 -2.84 -2.99 7.08
N PHE A 15 -4.07 -3.04 6.57
CA PHE A 15 -4.39 -2.80 5.17
C PHE A 15 -5.90 -2.59 4.99
N ASP A 16 -6.34 -1.58 4.23
CA ASP A 16 -7.74 -1.39 3.85
C ASP A 16 -8.12 -2.22 2.60
N ALA A 17 -8.35 -3.51 2.80
CA ALA A 17 -8.68 -4.43 1.71
C ALA A 17 -9.94 -4.02 0.93
N LYS A 18 -10.95 -3.44 1.60
CA LYS A 18 -12.21 -3.07 0.97
C LYS A 18 -12.01 -1.89 0.02
N PHE A 19 -11.20 -0.91 0.42
CA PHE A 19 -10.83 0.22 -0.43
C PHE A 19 -10.20 -0.24 -1.75
N PHE A 20 -9.30 -1.22 -1.69
CA PHE A 20 -8.65 -1.80 -2.88
C PHE A 20 -9.48 -2.90 -3.58
N ASN A 21 -10.76 -3.05 -3.22
CA ASN A 21 -11.66 -4.05 -3.79
C ASN A 21 -11.12 -5.50 -3.72
N MET A 22 -10.41 -5.83 -2.64
CA MET A 22 -9.88 -7.16 -2.35
C MET A 22 -10.68 -7.84 -1.25
N SER A 23 -10.86 -9.16 -1.37
CA SER A 23 -11.36 -9.97 -0.25
C SER A 23 -10.32 -10.04 0.87
N ILE A 24 -10.78 -10.32 2.09
CA ILE A 24 -9.90 -10.53 3.26
C ILE A 24 -8.88 -11.66 2.96
N LYS A 25 -9.31 -12.72 2.30
CA LYS A 25 -8.44 -13.85 1.93
C LYS A 25 -7.33 -13.43 0.97
N GLU A 26 -7.65 -12.66 -0.06
CA GLU A 26 -6.68 -12.15 -1.03
C GLU A 26 -5.71 -11.18 -0.36
N ALA A 27 -6.22 -10.25 0.45
CA ALA A 27 -5.40 -9.32 1.21
C ALA A 27 -4.41 -10.06 2.10
N HIS A 28 -4.82 -11.12 2.81
CA HIS A 28 -3.93 -11.91 3.65
C HIS A 28 -2.82 -12.64 2.89
N MET A 29 -3.03 -12.97 1.61
CA MET A 29 -2.02 -13.61 0.77
C MET A 29 -0.98 -12.62 0.23
N LEU A 30 -1.25 -11.31 0.25
CA LEU A 30 -0.27 -10.30 -0.14
C LEU A 30 0.86 -10.18 0.88
N ASP A 31 2.09 -10.00 0.40
CA ASP A 31 3.20 -9.60 1.25
C ASP A 31 2.90 -8.25 1.94
N PRO A 32 3.23 -8.08 3.24
CA PRO A 32 2.95 -6.83 3.96
C PRO A 32 3.58 -5.59 3.30
N GLY A 33 4.75 -5.70 2.67
CA GLY A 33 5.39 -4.60 1.96
C GLY A 33 4.57 -4.12 0.77
N SER A 34 3.98 -5.04 0.00
CA SER A 34 3.10 -4.69 -1.12
C SER A 34 1.84 -3.94 -0.66
N ARG A 35 1.29 -4.28 0.51
CA ARG A 35 0.14 -3.57 1.10
C ARG A 35 0.49 -2.13 1.44
N VAL A 36 1.64 -1.91 2.06
CA VAL A 36 2.17 -0.56 2.37
C VAL A 36 2.39 0.25 1.09
N VAL A 37 2.93 -0.37 0.04
CA VAL A 37 3.15 0.30 -1.25
C VAL A 37 1.82 0.75 -1.88
N LEU A 38 0.78 -0.09 -1.85
CA LEU A 38 -0.53 0.26 -2.40
C LEU A 38 -1.14 1.49 -1.71
N GLU A 39 -1.16 1.49 -0.36
CA GLU A 39 -1.69 2.62 0.42
C GLU A 39 -0.88 3.89 0.22
N ASN A 40 0.45 3.82 0.29
CA ASN A 40 1.30 5.00 0.18
C ASN A 40 1.30 5.58 -1.24
N THR A 41 1.21 4.75 -2.27
CA THR A 41 1.13 5.23 -3.66
C THR A 41 -0.18 5.98 -3.87
N TYR A 42 -1.29 5.44 -3.38
CA TYR A 42 -2.58 6.13 -3.43
C TYR A 42 -2.52 7.46 -2.66
N ALA A 43 -1.99 7.45 -1.43
CA ALA A 43 -1.86 8.65 -0.62
C ALA A 43 -0.98 9.72 -1.30
N ALA A 44 0.12 9.32 -1.94
CA ALA A 44 1.01 10.24 -2.66
C ALA A 44 0.34 10.91 -3.86
N ILE A 45 -0.51 10.19 -4.60
CA ILE A 45 -1.28 10.75 -5.72
C ILE A 45 -2.26 11.82 -5.21
N VAL A 46 -3.01 11.49 -4.14
CA VAL A 46 -3.97 12.41 -3.53
C VAL A 46 -3.28 13.62 -2.90
N ASP A 47 -2.13 13.41 -2.25
CA ASP A 47 -1.30 14.48 -1.68
C ASP A 47 -0.82 15.47 -2.77
N ALA A 48 -0.53 14.97 -3.97
CA ALA A 48 -0.22 15.80 -5.13
C ALA A 48 -1.43 16.56 -5.71
N GLY A 49 -2.64 16.37 -5.16
CA GLY A 49 -3.88 16.96 -5.65
C GLY A 49 -4.40 16.37 -6.95
N ILE A 50 -3.90 15.19 -7.33
CA ILE A 50 -4.30 14.47 -8.54
C ILE A 50 -5.44 13.52 -8.18
N ASP A 51 -6.53 13.52 -8.96
CA ASP A 51 -7.54 12.47 -8.85
C ASP A 51 -6.97 11.16 -9.44
N PRO A 52 -6.85 10.06 -8.65
CA PRO A 52 -6.36 8.79 -9.15
C PRO A 52 -7.10 8.26 -10.39
N ALA A 53 -8.38 8.64 -10.57
CA ALA A 53 -9.15 8.28 -11.76
C ALA A 53 -8.57 8.88 -13.05
N GLU A 54 -7.92 10.04 -12.98
CA GLU A 54 -7.27 10.69 -14.14
C GLU A 54 -6.06 9.91 -14.65
N LEU A 55 -5.41 9.14 -13.77
CA LEU A 55 -4.25 8.33 -14.12
C LEU A 55 -4.65 6.98 -14.75
N GLN A 56 -5.90 6.55 -14.58
CA GLN A 56 -6.37 5.27 -15.08
C GLN A 56 -6.32 5.21 -16.62
N GLY A 57 -5.62 4.20 -17.16
CA GLY A 57 -5.50 4.01 -18.62
C GLY A 57 -4.45 4.90 -19.30
N THR A 58 -3.74 5.73 -18.55
CA THR A 58 -2.60 6.52 -19.06
C THR A 58 -1.33 5.67 -19.17
N ARG A 59 -0.33 6.14 -19.93
CA ARG A 59 0.98 5.47 -20.02
C ARG A 59 1.85 5.86 -18.82
N MET A 60 1.64 5.18 -17.70
CA MET A 60 2.41 5.31 -16.45
C MET A 60 3.09 3.97 -16.10
N GLY A 61 4.26 4.01 -15.48
CA GLY A 61 5.04 2.82 -15.10
C GLY A 61 6.33 3.15 -14.37
#